data_AF-A0A8H7YQY4-F1
#
_entry.id   AF-A0A8H7YQY4-F1
#
_cell.length_a   1.000
_cell.length_b   1.000
_cell.length_c   1.000
_cell.angle_alpha   90.00
_cell.angle_beta   90.00
_cell.angle_gamma   90.00
#
_symmetry.space_group_name_H-M   'P 1'
#
loop_
_entity.id
_entity.type
_entity.pdbx_description
1 polymer ?
#
loop_
_entity_poly.entity_id
_entity_poly.type
_entity_poly.pdbx_seq_one_letter_code
_entity_poly.pdbx_strand_id
1 'polypeptide(L)'
;MCSTSHMSTDCRFHSLCNKSWHQQPVATMRLFDGLVECFNTLLLHMKNRITSAATGSRSMSGLIKASQKTLFCYTSGRWLYDERRQLSRRYVKFNVEGLCRTASDIVGAPCTQVTKLPEGLYNKVFSLKTDTGEELLARIPNPNAGSAREVIASEVATLDFLRNVLGIPVPEVVAWSSPSVPNLVGTGYILMKRIIGHQLSDVWNDMSQAQRFGLVRSLVAIEAKLVKTEMPGYGSLYYRDDYPDGMSMDDVLSPAGSTANRFVLGPSTDRPFWVDGRGALDLDRGPWASASEYFSAIAKREMECIRTAAQNEPSLMDFGGKDTAREIHINLLNQFLAILPYILPSQYFCSPTLLHQDLHLENIFVDSADPTKISGIIDWQSTYSAPLFMQARFPSVFD
;
A
#
# COMPACT_ATOMS: atom_id res chain seq x y z
N MET A 1 57.02 -1.83 44.14
CA MET A 1 56.10 -0.95 43.38
C MET A 1 56.07 -1.47 41.94
N CYS A 2 54.87 -1.64 41.39
CA CYS A 2 54.55 -2.27 40.10
C CYS A 2 54.92 -3.76 39.94
N SER A 3 53.89 -4.60 40.09
CA SER A 3 53.85 -5.97 39.59
C SER A 3 52.83 -6.05 38.45
N THR A 4 53.31 -6.41 37.27
CA THR A 4 52.51 -6.89 36.14
C THR A 4 52.36 -8.40 36.23
N SER A 5 51.13 -8.91 36.13
CA SER A 5 50.84 -10.23 35.55
C SER A 5 49.41 -10.30 35.02
N HIS A 6 49.29 -10.77 33.78
CA HIS A 6 48.05 -11.18 33.14
C HIS A 6 47.50 -12.47 33.78
N MET A 7 46.17 -12.59 33.88
CA MET A 7 45.45 -13.76 33.36
C MET A 7 43.94 -13.48 33.26
N SER A 8 43.41 -13.95 32.13
CA SER A 8 42.01 -14.01 31.70
C SER A 8 41.03 -14.52 32.77
N THR A 9 39.83 -13.95 32.81
CA THR A 9 38.59 -14.75 32.92
C THR A 9 37.37 -13.93 32.49
N ASP A 10 36.78 -14.41 31.41
CA ASP A 10 35.40 -14.23 30.98
C ASP A 10 34.37 -14.53 32.09
N CYS A 11 33.12 -14.13 31.81
CA CYS A 11 31.87 -14.49 32.52
C CYS A 11 31.36 -13.55 33.63
N ARG A 12 31.11 -12.26 33.35
CA ARG A 12 30.12 -11.46 34.11
C ARG A 12 29.27 -10.45 33.32
N PHE A 13 29.21 -10.53 31.98
CA PHE A 13 28.33 -9.65 31.18
C PHE A 13 27.07 -10.32 30.61
N HIS A 14 26.91 -11.64 30.74
CA HIS A 14 25.79 -12.39 30.14
C HIS A 14 24.56 -12.58 31.04
N SER A 15 24.53 -12.02 32.26
CA SER A 15 23.45 -12.26 33.23
C SER A 15 22.54 -11.05 33.51
N LEU A 16 22.93 -9.83 33.11
CA LEU A 16 22.15 -8.61 33.37
C LEU A 16 21.29 -8.12 32.19
N CYS A 17 21.52 -8.60 30.95
CA CYS A 17 20.66 -8.25 29.80
C CYS A 17 19.42 -9.14 29.62
N ASN A 18 19.29 -10.25 30.37
CA ASN A 18 18.25 -11.25 30.11
C ASN A 18 17.07 -11.23 31.10
N LYS A 19 16.98 -10.23 31.99
CA LYS A 19 15.94 -10.17 33.03
C LYS A 19 15.03 -8.94 33.00
N SER A 20 15.28 -7.95 32.13
CA SER A 20 14.45 -6.73 32.05
C SER A 20 13.47 -6.69 30.87
N TRP A 21 13.53 -7.65 29.94
CA TRP A 21 12.69 -7.66 28.72
C TRP A 21 11.37 -8.44 28.85
N HIS A 22 11.09 -9.09 29.99
CA HIS A 22 10.06 -10.13 30.03
C HIS A 22 8.81 -9.90 30.86
N GLN A 23 8.56 -8.73 31.46
CA GLN A 23 7.37 -8.64 32.34
C GLN A 23 6.43 -7.44 32.22
N GLN A 24 6.63 -6.41 31.38
CA GLN A 24 5.66 -5.28 31.39
C GLN A 24 5.18 -4.66 30.04
N PRO A 25 5.73 -4.92 28.83
CA PRO A 25 5.07 -4.46 27.59
C PRO A 25 4.26 -5.55 26.85
N VAL A 26 4.40 -6.83 27.21
CA VAL A 26 3.87 -7.95 26.42
C VAL A 26 2.35 -8.12 26.54
N ALA A 27 1.76 -7.74 27.69
CA ALA A 27 0.31 -7.85 27.90
C ALA A 27 -0.48 -6.77 27.13
N THR A 28 0.07 -5.56 27.05
CA THR A 28 -0.54 -4.45 26.29
C THR A 28 -0.42 -4.71 24.79
N MET A 29 0.74 -5.17 24.30
CA MET A 29 0.90 -5.59 22.89
C MET A 29 -0.09 -6.70 22.51
N ARG A 30 -0.31 -7.72 23.36
CA ARG A 30 -1.25 -8.82 23.05
C ARG A 30 -2.72 -8.41 23.04
N LEU A 31 -3.13 -7.43 23.84
CA LEU A 31 -4.48 -6.84 23.76
C LEU A 31 -4.68 -6.07 22.45
N PHE A 32 -3.62 -5.40 21.96
CA PHE A 32 -3.63 -4.69 20.68
C PHE A 32 -3.49 -5.63 19.48
N ASP A 33 -2.69 -6.70 19.56
CA ASP A 33 -2.63 -7.76 18.55
C ASP A 33 -4.01 -8.43 18.43
N GLY A 34 -4.71 -8.68 19.54
CA GLY A 34 -6.09 -9.20 19.49
C GLY A 34 -7.11 -8.24 18.86
N LEU A 35 -6.97 -6.93 19.07
CA LEU A 35 -7.82 -5.91 18.42
C LEU A 35 -7.47 -5.74 16.93
N VAL A 36 -6.18 -5.71 16.59
CA VAL A 36 -5.69 -5.59 15.21
C VAL A 36 -5.93 -6.88 14.41
N GLU A 37 -5.81 -8.06 15.02
CA GLU A 37 -6.22 -9.34 14.45
C GLU A 37 -7.74 -9.43 14.32
N CYS A 38 -8.55 -8.98 15.28
CA CYS A 38 -10.01 -8.93 15.09
C CYS A 38 -10.41 -8.02 13.91
N PHE A 39 -9.65 -6.96 13.62
CA PHE A 39 -9.87 -6.10 12.47
C PHE A 39 -9.32 -6.68 11.14
N ASN A 40 -8.19 -7.40 11.16
CA ASN A 40 -7.54 -7.93 9.95
C ASN A 40 -8.00 -9.35 9.55
N THR A 41 -8.44 -10.18 10.50
CA THR A 41 -8.79 -11.59 10.28
C THR A 41 -10.08 -11.77 9.47
N LEU A 42 -10.85 -10.70 9.26
CA LEU A 42 -12.03 -10.73 8.39
C LEU A 42 -11.73 -10.63 6.87
N LEU A 43 -10.47 -10.43 6.46
CA LEU A 43 -10.18 -9.98 5.08
C LEU A 43 -9.25 -10.85 4.21
N LEU A 44 -8.65 -11.93 4.70
CA LEU A 44 -7.68 -12.69 3.90
C LEU A 44 -7.77 -14.19 4.19
N HIS A 45 -8.50 -14.96 3.36
CA HIS A 45 -8.21 -16.38 3.14
C HIS A 45 -8.49 -16.77 1.68
N MET A 46 -7.41 -17.16 1.00
CA MET A 46 -7.26 -18.07 -0.16
C MET A 46 -6.54 -17.48 -1.38
N LYS A 47 -5.24 -17.77 -1.49
CA LYS A 47 -4.48 -17.87 -2.75
C LYS A 47 -4.23 -19.36 -3.02
N ASN A 48 -4.50 -19.82 -4.25
CA ASN A 48 -3.87 -21.01 -4.83
C ASN A 48 -3.58 -20.76 -6.32
N ARG A 49 -2.35 -21.11 -6.74
CA ARG A 49 -1.77 -20.94 -8.08
C ARG A 49 -2.25 -22.03 -9.04
N ILE A 50 -2.51 -21.68 -10.31
CA ILE A 50 -2.36 -22.57 -11.47
C ILE A 50 -1.79 -21.77 -12.65
N THR A 51 -0.69 -22.24 -13.22
CA THR A 51 -0.06 -21.75 -14.46
C THR A 51 -0.72 -22.37 -15.70
N SER A 52 -0.89 -21.59 -16.78
CA SER A 52 -0.91 -22.16 -18.13
C SER A 52 -0.41 -21.15 -19.16
N ALA A 53 0.45 -21.63 -20.05
CA ALA A 53 0.99 -20.91 -21.20
C ALA A 53 0.17 -21.25 -22.45
N ALA A 54 0.00 -20.29 -23.35
CA ALA A 54 -0.38 -20.58 -24.73
C ALA A 54 0.19 -19.53 -25.68
N THR A 55 1.09 -19.96 -26.56
CA THR A 55 1.56 -19.24 -27.75
C THR A 55 0.72 -19.62 -28.96
N GLY A 56 0.40 -18.65 -29.83
CA GLY A 56 -0.27 -18.91 -31.10
C GLY A 56 -0.54 -17.64 -31.90
N SER A 57 0.12 -17.53 -33.05
CA SER A 57 0.01 -16.44 -34.04
C SER A 57 -1.17 -16.64 -34.99
N ARG A 58 -1.96 -15.58 -35.28
CA ARG A 58 -2.67 -15.36 -36.57
C ARG A 58 -3.48 -14.04 -36.63
N SER A 59 -3.25 -13.23 -37.67
CA SER A 59 -4.08 -12.17 -38.31
C SER A 59 -4.76 -11.04 -37.50
N MET A 60 -4.43 -9.79 -37.87
CA MET A 60 -4.48 -8.57 -37.06
C MET A 60 -5.86 -7.90 -36.85
N SER A 61 -6.84 -8.07 -37.75
CA SER A 61 -8.09 -7.27 -37.71
C SER A 61 -9.24 -7.91 -36.93
N GLY A 62 -9.29 -9.24 -36.85
CA GLY A 62 -10.28 -10.00 -36.07
C GLY A 62 -9.92 -10.16 -34.59
N LEU A 63 -8.62 -10.11 -34.24
CA LEU A 63 -8.13 -10.26 -32.87
C LEU A 63 -8.50 -9.10 -31.94
N ILE A 64 -8.58 -7.88 -32.47
CA ILE A 64 -8.71 -6.65 -31.67
C ILE A 64 -10.02 -6.64 -30.85
N LYS A 65 -11.13 -7.18 -31.37
CA LYS A 65 -12.42 -7.15 -30.65
C LYS A 65 -12.57 -8.25 -29.58
N ALA A 66 -11.98 -9.43 -29.78
CA ALA A 66 -12.07 -10.53 -28.82
C ALA A 66 -10.95 -10.47 -27.74
N SER A 67 -9.76 -9.95 -28.09
CA SER A 67 -8.63 -9.78 -27.16
C SER A 67 -8.79 -8.57 -26.23
N GLN A 68 -9.52 -7.52 -26.63
CA GLN A 68 -9.71 -6.34 -25.76
C GLN A 68 -10.53 -6.66 -24.51
N LYS A 69 -11.49 -7.60 -24.57
CA LYS A 69 -12.30 -7.96 -23.38
C LYS A 69 -11.44 -8.52 -22.25
N THR A 70 -10.39 -9.28 -22.55
CA THR A 70 -9.51 -9.85 -21.51
C THR A 70 -8.62 -8.79 -20.86
N LEU A 71 -8.35 -7.68 -21.56
CA LEU A 71 -7.64 -6.53 -20.99
C LEU A 71 -8.46 -5.87 -19.87
N PHE A 72 -9.78 -5.81 -20.02
CA PHE A 72 -10.68 -5.14 -19.09
C PHE A 72 -11.12 -6.01 -17.90
N CYS A 73 -11.15 -7.34 -18.08
CA CYS A 73 -11.59 -8.28 -17.05
C CYS A 73 -10.46 -8.65 -16.09
N TYR A 74 -10.80 -9.11 -14.89
CA TYR A 74 -9.84 -9.80 -14.03
C TYR A 74 -9.61 -11.24 -14.51
N THR A 75 -8.36 -11.66 -14.64
CA THR A 75 -7.97 -12.96 -15.24
C THR A 75 -7.05 -13.80 -14.35
N SER A 76 -6.51 -13.27 -13.25
CA SER A 76 -5.54 -13.98 -12.40
C SER A 76 -6.14 -14.99 -11.41
N GLY A 77 -7.47 -15.05 -11.26
CA GLY A 77 -8.10 -15.94 -10.28
C GLY A 77 -9.64 -15.93 -10.31
N ARG A 78 -10.23 -16.72 -9.42
CA ARG A 78 -11.69 -16.91 -9.26
C ARG A 78 -12.04 -16.86 -7.77
N TRP A 79 -13.30 -16.59 -7.44
CA TRP A 79 -13.76 -16.52 -6.05
C TRP A 79 -14.80 -17.60 -5.77
N LEU A 80 -14.70 -18.23 -4.60
CA LEU A 80 -15.69 -19.18 -4.12
C LEU A 80 -16.99 -18.49 -3.69
N TYR A 81 -16.91 -17.22 -3.28
CA TYR A 81 -18.03 -16.42 -2.81
C TYR A 81 -18.18 -15.14 -3.64
N ASP A 82 -19.43 -14.82 -4.01
CA ASP A 82 -19.84 -13.58 -4.70
C ASP A 82 -18.99 -13.22 -5.93
N GLU A 83 -18.65 -14.23 -6.73
CA GLU A 83 -17.72 -14.10 -7.85
C GLU A 83 -18.12 -13.01 -8.85
N ARG A 84 -19.41 -12.94 -9.20
CA ARG A 84 -19.90 -11.95 -10.17
C ARG A 84 -19.61 -10.54 -9.68
N ARG A 85 -19.84 -10.26 -8.39
CA ARG A 85 -19.54 -8.96 -7.80
C ARG A 85 -18.03 -8.73 -7.76
N GLN A 86 -17.23 -9.72 -7.36
CA GLN A 86 -15.76 -9.60 -7.31
C GLN A 86 -15.14 -9.29 -8.68
N LEU A 87 -15.63 -9.92 -9.74
CA LEU A 87 -15.23 -9.64 -11.12
C LEU A 87 -15.69 -8.25 -11.58
N SER A 88 -16.94 -7.87 -11.28
CA SER A 88 -17.48 -6.55 -11.65
C SER A 88 -16.70 -5.39 -11.02
N ARG A 89 -16.31 -5.52 -9.75
CA ARG A 89 -15.52 -4.51 -9.02
C ARG A 89 -14.06 -4.44 -9.48
N ARG A 90 -13.62 -5.34 -10.34
CA ARG A 90 -12.31 -5.36 -10.99
C ARG A 90 -12.42 -5.24 -12.50
N TYR A 91 -13.58 -4.87 -13.02
CA TYR A 91 -13.74 -4.57 -14.44
C TYR A 91 -13.47 -3.08 -14.66
N VAL A 92 -12.57 -2.76 -15.58
CA VAL A 92 -12.32 -1.38 -16.03
C VAL A 92 -12.28 -1.36 -17.53
N LYS A 93 -13.23 -0.67 -18.15
CA LYS A 93 -13.21 -0.38 -19.58
C LYS A 93 -12.44 0.90 -19.81
N PHE A 94 -11.52 0.88 -20.76
CA PHE A 94 -10.74 2.05 -21.15
C PHE A 94 -10.43 2.01 -22.65
N ASN A 95 -9.96 3.14 -23.19
CA ASN A 95 -9.56 3.27 -24.57
C ASN A 95 -8.09 2.83 -24.74
N VAL A 96 -7.89 1.61 -25.27
CA VAL A 96 -6.56 1.04 -25.51
C VAL A 96 -5.76 1.86 -26.51
N GLU A 97 -6.39 2.38 -27.56
CA GLU A 97 -5.71 3.23 -28.55
C GLU A 97 -5.31 4.57 -27.93
N GLY A 98 -6.18 5.14 -27.08
CA GLY A 98 -5.86 6.33 -26.30
C GLY A 98 -4.63 6.11 -25.40
N LEU A 99 -4.55 4.96 -24.72
CA LEU A 99 -3.40 4.60 -23.89
C LEU A 99 -2.11 4.47 -24.71
N CYS A 100 -2.16 3.82 -25.87
CA CYS A 100 -1.02 3.72 -26.79
C CYS A 100 -0.55 5.09 -27.27
N ARG A 101 -1.48 5.96 -27.68
CA ARG A 101 -1.14 7.32 -28.14
C ARG A 101 -0.48 8.13 -27.03
N THR A 102 -1.04 8.12 -25.82
CA THR A 102 -0.43 8.79 -24.67
C THR A 102 1.00 8.29 -24.41
N ALA A 103 1.24 6.98 -24.46
CA ALA A 103 2.59 6.45 -24.30
C ALA A 103 3.51 6.86 -25.46
N SER A 104 3.01 6.88 -26.70
CA SER A 104 3.77 7.33 -27.87
C SER A 104 4.19 8.78 -27.79
N ASP A 105 3.30 9.66 -27.32
CA ASP A 105 3.59 11.09 -27.19
C ASP A 105 4.69 11.33 -26.14
N ILE A 106 4.73 10.53 -25.08
CA ILE A 106 5.74 10.63 -24.00
C ILE A 106 7.11 10.12 -24.47
N VAL A 107 7.14 8.98 -25.17
CA VAL A 107 8.39 8.36 -25.62
C VAL A 107 8.91 9.01 -26.91
N GLY A 108 8.03 9.61 -27.71
CA GLY A 108 8.35 10.11 -29.05
C GLY A 108 8.41 9.01 -30.11
N ALA A 109 7.82 7.84 -29.84
CA ALA A 109 7.86 6.66 -30.70
C ALA A 109 6.52 5.89 -30.72
N PRO A 110 6.07 5.33 -31.86
CA PRO A 110 4.84 4.54 -31.94
C PRO A 110 4.81 3.35 -30.97
N CYS A 111 3.74 3.26 -30.16
CA CYS A 111 3.47 2.12 -29.30
C CYS A 111 2.90 0.99 -30.16
N THR A 112 3.66 -0.09 -30.30
CA THR A 112 3.35 -1.20 -31.19
C THR A 112 2.77 -2.40 -30.46
N GLN A 113 2.97 -2.49 -29.15
CA GLN A 113 2.53 -3.63 -28.36
C GLN A 113 1.99 -3.22 -26.99
N VAL A 114 0.83 -3.77 -26.64
CA VAL A 114 0.23 -3.70 -25.30
C VAL A 114 0.10 -5.11 -24.75
N THR A 115 0.76 -5.35 -23.62
CA THR A 115 0.75 -6.66 -22.95
C THR A 115 0.23 -6.48 -21.53
N LYS A 116 -0.88 -7.15 -21.20
CA LYS A 116 -1.35 -7.18 -19.80
C LYS A 116 -0.40 -8.06 -18.98
N LEU A 117 0.19 -7.49 -17.93
CA LEU A 117 1.02 -8.21 -16.99
C LEU A 117 0.14 -8.95 -15.96
N PRO A 118 0.68 -9.92 -15.20
CA PRO A 118 -0.02 -10.53 -14.08
C PRO A 118 -0.62 -9.43 -13.19
N GLU A 119 -1.96 -9.41 -13.10
CA GLU A 119 -2.65 -8.34 -12.39
C GLU A 119 -2.83 -8.71 -10.91
N GLY A 120 -2.62 -7.73 -10.04
CA GLY A 120 -2.94 -7.82 -8.62
C GLY A 120 -4.44 -7.63 -8.35
N LEU A 121 -4.80 -7.53 -7.07
CA LEU A 121 -6.22 -7.44 -6.68
C LEU A 121 -6.84 -6.06 -6.91
N TYR A 122 -6.02 -5.01 -7.07
CA TYR A 122 -6.46 -3.61 -7.05
C TYR A 122 -6.09 -2.80 -8.29
N ASN A 123 -5.19 -3.30 -9.14
CA ASN A 123 -4.78 -2.61 -10.36
C ASN A 123 -4.69 -3.56 -11.54
N LYS A 124 -4.91 -3.01 -12.72
CA LYS A 124 -4.43 -3.58 -13.98
C LYS A 124 -3.10 -2.96 -14.33
N VAL A 125 -2.17 -3.81 -14.73
CA VAL A 125 -0.84 -3.38 -15.17
C VAL A 125 -0.63 -3.82 -16.60
N PHE A 126 -0.22 -2.90 -17.45
CA PHE A 126 0.10 -3.15 -18.85
C PHE A 126 1.53 -2.73 -19.13
N SER A 127 2.26 -3.56 -19.86
CA SER A 127 3.49 -3.20 -20.54
C SER A 127 3.13 -2.61 -21.90
N LEU A 128 3.64 -1.42 -22.18
CA LEU A 128 3.49 -0.67 -23.42
C LEU A 128 4.88 -0.58 -24.06
N LYS A 129 5.09 -1.27 -25.18
CA LYS A 129 6.36 -1.24 -25.91
C LYS A 129 6.27 -0.40 -27.17
N THR A 130 7.29 0.39 -27.43
CA THR A 130 7.44 1.17 -28.67
C THR A 130 8.20 0.38 -29.73
N ASP A 131 8.17 0.85 -30.98
CA ASP A 131 8.98 0.30 -32.07
C ASP A 131 10.49 0.47 -31.87
N THR A 132 10.90 1.46 -31.07
CA THR A 132 12.30 1.65 -30.61
C THR A 132 12.72 0.62 -29.56
N GLY A 133 11.79 -0.16 -29.02
CA GLY A 133 12.04 -1.17 -27.98
C GLY A 133 11.96 -0.63 -26.55
N GLU A 134 11.68 0.66 -26.36
CA GLU A 134 11.44 1.23 -25.03
C GLU A 134 10.12 0.72 -24.45
N GLU A 135 10.08 0.58 -23.12
CA GLU A 135 8.95 -0.01 -22.40
C GLU A 135 8.49 0.90 -21.27
N LEU A 136 7.20 1.27 -21.30
CA LEU A 136 6.50 1.92 -20.19
C LEU A 136 5.52 0.94 -19.54
N LEU A 137 5.28 1.12 -18.25
CA LEU A 137 4.24 0.42 -17.52
C LEU A 137 3.06 1.37 -17.30
N ALA A 138 1.86 0.91 -17.64
CA ALA A 138 0.61 1.59 -17.32
C ALA A 138 -0.11 0.86 -16.19
N ARG A 139 -0.39 1.58 -15.10
CA ARG A 139 -1.25 1.13 -14.00
C ARG A 139 -2.60 1.81 -14.11
N ILE A 140 -3.67 1.01 -14.05
CA ILE A 140 -5.05 1.48 -14.03
C ILE A 140 -5.73 0.89 -12.78
N PRO A 141 -6.13 1.73 -11.80
CA PRO A 141 -6.83 1.24 -10.62
C PRO A 141 -8.18 0.59 -10.95
N ASN A 142 -8.46 -0.51 -10.26
CA ASN A 142 -9.75 -1.16 -10.29
C ASN A 142 -10.74 -0.41 -9.35
N PRO A 143 -12.06 -0.49 -9.59
CA PRO A 143 -13.07 0.15 -8.74
C PRO A 143 -13.03 -0.28 -7.26
N ASN A 144 -12.45 -1.44 -6.93
CA ASN A 144 -12.27 -1.90 -5.55
C ASN A 144 -11.02 -1.36 -4.85
N ALA A 145 -10.17 -0.60 -5.53
CA ALA A 145 -8.97 0.01 -4.94
C ALA A 145 -9.33 1.12 -3.95
N GLY A 146 -10.42 1.85 -4.20
CA GLY A 146 -10.86 3.01 -3.43
C GLY A 146 -11.37 4.09 -4.37
N SER A 147 -11.36 5.35 -3.94
CA SER A 147 -11.56 6.47 -4.85
C SER A 147 -10.38 6.53 -5.83
N ALA A 148 -10.65 6.33 -7.12
CA ALA A 148 -9.60 6.35 -8.14
C ALA A 148 -8.87 7.70 -8.20
N ARG A 149 -9.54 8.81 -7.87
CA ARG A 149 -8.90 10.13 -7.71
C ARG A 149 -7.85 10.09 -6.60
N GLU A 150 -8.24 9.67 -5.40
CA GLU A 150 -7.34 9.69 -4.24
C GLU A 150 -6.20 8.70 -4.37
N VAL A 151 -6.52 7.49 -4.85
CA VAL A 151 -5.54 6.43 -5.06
C VAL A 151 -4.45 6.89 -6.04
N ILE A 152 -4.82 7.50 -7.17
CA ILE A 152 -3.84 7.94 -8.16
C ILE A 152 -3.04 9.13 -7.65
N ALA A 153 -3.72 10.17 -7.17
CA ALA A 153 -3.04 11.39 -6.73
C ALA A 153 -2.06 11.10 -5.59
N SER A 154 -2.46 10.23 -4.65
CA SER A 154 -1.58 9.85 -3.55
C SER A 154 -0.43 8.93 -3.96
N GLU A 155 -0.68 7.94 -4.81
CA GLU A 155 0.36 7.01 -5.26
C GLU A 155 1.46 7.76 -6.03
N VAL A 156 1.08 8.71 -6.89
CA VAL A 156 2.06 9.53 -7.63
C VAL A 156 2.87 10.42 -6.68
N ALA A 157 2.22 11.14 -5.77
CA ALA A 157 2.92 11.99 -4.82
C ALA A 157 3.85 11.19 -3.89
N THR A 158 3.41 10.01 -3.47
CA THR A 158 4.23 9.09 -2.66
C THR A 158 5.45 8.61 -3.44
N LEU A 159 5.31 8.16 -4.69
CA LEU A 159 6.44 7.71 -5.51
C LEU A 159 7.47 8.84 -5.74
N ASP A 160 6.99 10.06 -6.01
CA ASP A 160 7.85 11.25 -6.16
C ASP A 160 8.60 11.56 -4.86
N PHE A 161 7.89 11.60 -3.73
CA PHE A 161 8.48 11.82 -2.41
C PHE A 161 9.56 10.77 -2.09
N LEU A 162 9.24 9.48 -2.24
CA LEU A 162 10.18 8.40 -1.95
C LEU A 162 11.43 8.49 -2.83
N ARG A 163 11.27 8.75 -4.13
CA ARG A 163 12.38 8.81 -5.09
C ARG A 163 13.25 10.05 -4.89
N ASN A 164 12.62 11.23 -4.90
CA ASN A 164 13.31 12.50 -5.04
C ASN A 164 13.63 13.17 -3.70
N VAL A 165 12.92 12.80 -2.62
CA VAL A 165 13.20 13.30 -1.26
C VAL A 165 14.00 12.27 -0.45
N LEU A 166 13.52 11.02 -0.36
CA LEU A 166 14.18 10.00 0.48
C LEU A 166 15.28 9.21 -0.25
N GLY A 167 15.38 9.34 -1.57
CA GLY A 167 16.32 8.56 -2.39
C GLY A 167 16.09 7.05 -2.25
N ILE A 168 14.82 6.64 -2.11
CA ILE A 168 14.40 5.24 -2.08
C ILE A 168 14.14 4.81 -3.53
N PRO A 169 14.68 3.66 -3.96
CA PRO A 169 14.47 3.19 -5.32
C PRO A 169 13.02 2.71 -5.47
N VAL A 170 12.23 3.46 -6.25
CA VAL A 170 10.84 3.16 -6.62
C VAL A 170 10.63 3.43 -8.11
N PRO A 171 9.52 3.02 -8.76
CA PRO A 171 9.27 3.36 -10.16
C PRO A 171 9.24 4.87 -10.41
N GLU A 172 9.75 5.30 -11.56
CA GLU A 172 9.68 6.70 -11.98
C GLU A 172 8.37 6.94 -12.72
N VAL A 173 7.50 7.79 -12.17
CA VAL A 173 6.29 8.23 -12.85
C VAL A 173 6.66 9.20 -13.96
N VAL A 174 6.20 8.92 -15.18
CA VAL A 174 6.44 9.77 -16.37
C VAL A 174 5.21 10.58 -16.75
N ALA A 175 4.01 10.07 -16.47
CA ALA A 175 2.76 10.79 -16.67
C ALA A 175 1.65 10.11 -15.86
N TRP A 176 0.57 10.83 -15.57
CA TRP A 176 -0.61 10.28 -14.93
C TRP A 176 -1.83 11.13 -15.26
N SER A 177 -3.02 10.58 -15.05
CA SER A 177 -4.27 11.33 -15.12
C SER A 177 -5.22 10.86 -14.03
N SER A 178 -5.85 11.81 -13.36
CA SER A 178 -7.00 11.56 -12.49
C SER A 178 -8.25 11.27 -13.35
N PRO A 179 -9.20 10.44 -12.90
CA PRO A 179 -10.48 10.23 -13.58
C PRO A 179 -11.34 11.51 -13.69
N SER A 180 -11.07 12.53 -12.86
CA SER A 180 -11.78 13.81 -12.89
C SER A 180 -11.41 14.69 -14.10
N VAL A 181 -10.32 14.37 -14.79
CA VAL A 181 -9.81 15.14 -15.93
C VAL A 181 -10.05 14.34 -17.22
N PRO A 182 -10.73 14.92 -18.23
CA PRO A 182 -10.89 14.28 -19.53
C PRO A 182 -9.52 13.93 -20.14
N ASN A 183 -9.35 12.67 -20.53
CA ASN A 183 -8.12 12.18 -21.14
C ASN A 183 -8.42 11.12 -22.21
N LEU A 184 -7.46 10.88 -23.10
CA LEU A 184 -7.63 9.97 -24.24
C LEU A 184 -7.93 8.51 -23.83
N VAL A 185 -7.47 8.10 -22.66
CA VAL A 185 -7.62 6.74 -22.12
C VAL A 185 -9.04 6.53 -21.58
N GLY A 186 -9.74 7.59 -21.19
CA GLY A 186 -11.11 7.55 -20.67
C GLY A 186 -11.24 7.01 -19.25
N THR A 187 -10.12 6.86 -18.53
CA THR A 187 -10.07 6.50 -17.10
C THR A 187 -8.81 7.10 -16.49
N GLY A 188 -8.70 7.09 -15.16
CA GLY A 188 -7.45 7.42 -14.49
C GLY A 188 -6.37 6.37 -14.73
N TYR A 189 -5.12 6.80 -14.83
CA TYR A 189 -3.96 5.95 -15.05
C TYR A 189 -2.68 6.56 -14.48
N ILE A 190 -1.66 5.72 -14.28
CA ILE A 190 -0.28 6.12 -14.01
C ILE A 190 0.62 5.43 -15.03
N LEU A 191 1.42 6.21 -15.76
CA LEU A 191 2.49 5.73 -16.62
C LEU A 191 3.83 5.89 -15.89
N MET A 192 4.61 4.82 -15.86
CA MET A 192 5.91 4.80 -15.19
C MET A 192 6.93 3.96 -15.95
N LYS A 193 8.21 4.22 -15.68
CA LYS A 193 9.30 3.38 -16.17
C LYS A 193 9.29 2.03 -15.45
N ARG A 194 9.68 0.98 -16.17
CA ARG A 194 9.92 -0.34 -15.59
C ARG A 194 11.17 -0.32 -14.72
N ILE A 195 11.12 -1.01 -13.57
CA ILE A 195 12.31 -1.24 -12.75
C ILE A 195 13.26 -2.19 -13.47
N ILE A 196 14.55 -1.81 -13.50
CA ILE A 196 15.63 -2.65 -14.01
C ILE A 196 16.10 -3.56 -12.87
N GLY A 197 16.18 -4.87 -13.13
CA GLY A 197 16.58 -5.87 -12.14
C GLY A 197 15.69 -7.12 -12.20
N HIS A 198 15.87 -8.00 -11.22
CA HIS A 198 15.06 -9.21 -11.05
C HIS A 198 14.11 -9.04 -9.87
N GLN A 199 12.91 -9.60 -9.99
CA GLN A 199 12.01 -9.73 -8.86
C GLN A 199 12.65 -10.65 -7.82
N LEU A 200 12.60 -10.27 -6.55
CA LEU A 200 13.30 -11.00 -5.50
C LEU A 200 12.78 -12.44 -5.37
N SER A 201 11.49 -12.66 -5.60
CA SER A 201 10.87 -14.00 -5.65
C SER A 201 11.57 -14.96 -6.61
N ASP A 202 12.14 -14.46 -7.70
CA ASP A 202 12.72 -15.28 -8.75
C ASP A 202 14.14 -15.75 -8.39
N VAL A 203 14.85 -14.98 -7.56
CA VAL A 203 16.26 -15.23 -7.23
C VAL A 203 16.47 -15.66 -5.78
N TRP A 204 15.48 -15.47 -4.90
CA TRP A 204 15.60 -15.69 -3.46
C TRP A 204 16.13 -17.08 -3.10
N ASN A 205 15.62 -18.12 -3.77
CA ASN A 205 16.01 -19.50 -3.50
C ASN A 205 17.46 -19.81 -3.89
N ASP A 206 18.00 -19.07 -4.86
CA ASP A 206 19.37 -19.24 -5.36
C ASP A 206 20.39 -18.39 -4.58
N MET A 207 19.92 -17.42 -3.79
CA MET A 207 20.78 -16.58 -2.96
C MET A 207 21.39 -17.37 -1.79
N SER A 208 22.68 -17.18 -1.57
CA SER A 208 23.38 -17.65 -0.38
C SER A 208 22.88 -16.93 0.89
N GLN A 209 23.08 -17.54 2.06
CA GLN A 209 22.73 -16.92 3.35
C GLN A 209 23.40 -15.55 3.56
N ALA A 210 24.66 -15.41 3.13
CA ALA A 210 25.38 -14.15 3.21
C ALA A 210 24.76 -13.06 2.32
N GLN A 211 24.29 -13.42 1.13
CA GLN A 211 23.58 -12.50 0.24
C GLN A 211 22.21 -12.11 0.81
N ARG A 212 21.44 -13.06 1.36
CA ARG A 212 20.17 -12.75 2.04
C ARG A 212 20.38 -11.79 3.21
N PHE A 213 21.41 -12.00 4.03
CA PHE A 213 21.77 -11.08 5.10
C PHE A 213 22.18 -9.70 4.56
N GLY A 214 22.93 -9.65 3.45
CA GLY A 214 23.23 -8.42 2.73
C GLY A 214 21.98 -7.64 2.33
N LEU A 215 21.00 -8.35 1.75
CA LEU A 215 19.73 -7.77 1.35
C LEU A 215 18.91 -7.26 2.53
N VAL A 216 18.86 -8.01 3.65
CA VAL A 216 18.18 -7.57 4.88
C VAL A 216 18.75 -6.24 5.35
N ARG A 217 20.07 -6.05 5.32
CA ARG A 217 20.69 -4.76 5.66
C ARG A 217 20.26 -3.63 4.72
N SER A 218 20.18 -3.90 3.42
CA SER A 218 19.67 -2.94 2.43
C SER A 218 18.21 -2.55 2.72
N LEU A 219 17.37 -3.53 3.08
CA LEU A 219 15.97 -3.28 3.41
C LEU A 219 15.82 -2.47 4.71
N VAL A 220 16.53 -2.87 5.77
CA VAL A 220 16.54 -2.15 7.06
C VAL A 220 17.01 -0.70 6.87
N ALA A 221 17.96 -0.44 5.96
CA ALA A 221 18.39 0.92 5.65
C ALA A 221 17.26 1.76 5.01
N ILE A 222 16.41 1.15 4.16
CA ILE A 222 15.24 1.80 3.59
C ILE A 222 14.17 2.05 4.66
N GLU A 223 13.82 1.04 5.45
CA GLU A 223 12.85 1.19 6.54
C GLU A 223 13.30 2.23 7.56
N ALA A 224 14.60 2.29 7.88
CA ALA A 224 15.13 3.32 8.76
C ALA A 224 14.98 4.74 8.20
N LYS A 225 15.07 4.94 6.88
CA LYS A 225 14.78 6.25 6.26
C LYS A 225 13.31 6.62 6.41
N LEU A 226 12.42 5.65 6.16
CA LEU A 226 10.98 5.81 6.28
C LEU A 226 10.55 6.16 7.71
N VAL A 227 11.04 5.41 8.71
CA VAL A 227 10.72 5.64 10.13
C VAL A 227 11.27 6.97 10.64
N LYS A 228 12.42 7.41 10.15
CA LYS A 228 13.02 8.71 10.52
C LYS A 228 12.32 9.90 9.86
N THR A 229 11.41 9.66 8.91
CA THR A 229 10.63 10.74 8.31
C THR A 229 9.55 11.16 9.30
N GLU A 230 9.72 12.33 9.91
CA GLU A 230 8.80 12.87 10.91
C GLU A 230 7.51 13.36 10.25
N MET A 231 6.57 12.47 9.97
CA MET A 231 5.30 12.87 9.36
C MET A 231 4.50 13.79 10.32
N PRO A 232 3.89 14.88 9.83
CA PRO A 232 3.23 15.87 10.68
C PRO A 232 1.90 15.36 11.28
N GLY A 233 1.35 14.28 10.74
CA GLY A 233 0.10 13.68 11.17
C GLY A 233 -0.19 12.35 10.45
N TYR A 234 -1.44 11.91 10.54
CA TYR A 234 -1.95 10.67 9.95
C TYR A 234 -2.79 10.97 8.71
N GLY A 235 -2.54 10.26 7.62
CA GLY A 235 -3.18 10.51 6.32
C GLY A 235 -2.31 10.05 5.17
N SER A 236 -2.66 10.40 3.94
CA SER A 236 -1.87 10.03 2.76
C SER A 236 -1.15 11.24 2.17
N LEU A 237 -0.02 11.00 1.51
CA LEU A 237 0.74 12.05 0.82
C LEU A 237 0.05 12.45 -0.47
N TYR A 238 -0.01 13.75 -0.75
CA TYR A 238 -0.51 14.33 -2.00
C TYR A 238 0.38 15.50 -2.44
N TYR A 239 0.21 15.97 -3.68
CA TYR A 239 0.70 17.28 -4.06
C TYR A 239 -0.18 18.38 -3.47
N ARG A 240 0.43 19.51 -3.10
CA ARG A 240 -0.28 20.68 -2.55
C ARG A 240 -1.38 21.19 -3.48
N ASP A 241 -1.18 21.11 -4.80
CA ASP A 241 -2.17 21.57 -5.78
C ASP A 241 -3.47 20.74 -5.75
N ASP A 242 -3.38 19.46 -5.41
CA ASP A 242 -4.55 18.58 -5.26
C ASP A 242 -5.27 18.81 -3.92
N TYR A 243 -4.53 19.25 -2.89
CA TYR A 243 -5.00 19.47 -1.51
C TYR A 243 -4.38 20.74 -0.88
N PRO A 244 -4.82 21.96 -1.25
CA PRO A 244 -4.22 23.19 -0.75
C PRO A 244 -4.28 23.35 0.77
N ASP A 245 -5.37 22.85 1.37
CA ASP A 245 -5.64 22.87 2.81
C ASP A 245 -5.04 21.66 3.56
N GLY A 246 -4.24 20.84 2.88
CA GLY A 246 -3.55 19.70 3.50
C GLY A 246 -2.51 20.12 4.53
N MET A 247 -2.18 19.21 5.44
CA MET A 247 -1.18 19.44 6.48
C MET A 247 0.22 19.56 5.86
N SER A 248 0.94 20.64 6.16
CA SER A 248 2.22 20.93 5.50
C SER A 248 3.32 19.95 5.89
N MET A 249 4.16 19.58 4.92
CA MET A 249 5.36 18.76 5.13
C MET A 249 6.64 19.61 5.35
N ASP A 250 6.51 20.92 5.54
CA ASP A 250 7.65 21.85 5.54
C ASP A 250 8.68 21.54 6.64
N ASP A 251 8.23 21.22 7.86
CA ASP A 251 9.11 20.93 8.99
C ASP A 251 9.95 19.66 8.77
N VAL A 252 9.38 18.67 8.08
CA VAL A 252 10.01 17.37 7.76
C VAL A 252 11.19 17.52 6.79
N LEU A 253 11.17 18.59 5.99
CA LEU A 253 12.03 18.77 4.82
C LEU A 253 13.03 19.91 4.98
N SER A 254 13.25 20.35 6.22
CA SER A 254 14.07 21.49 6.62
C SER A 254 15.50 21.57 6.02
N PRO A 255 16.20 20.49 5.58
CA PRO A 255 17.45 20.62 4.84
C PRO A 255 17.32 20.59 3.30
N ALA A 256 16.15 20.29 2.72
CA ALA A 256 15.99 19.98 1.30
C ALA A 256 15.62 21.18 0.39
N GLY A 257 15.38 22.36 0.94
CA GLY A 257 15.00 23.54 0.15
C GLY A 257 13.67 23.37 -0.60
N SER A 258 13.38 24.25 -1.56
CA SER A 258 12.08 24.52 -2.24
C SER A 258 11.15 23.35 -2.64
N THR A 259 11.60 22.08 -2.62
CA THR A 259 10.75 20.90 -2.85
C THR A 259 9.82 20.59 -1.67
N ALA A 260 10.11 21.11 -0.48
CA ALA A 260 9.32 20.90 0.74
C ALA A 260 7.85 21.32 0.60
N ASN A 261 7.64 22.47 -0.04
CA ASN A 261 6.34 23.10 -0.13
C ASN A 261 5.40 22.43 -1.15
N ARG A 262 5.86 21.36 -1.82
CA ARG A 262 5.10 20.65 -2.86
C ARG A 262 4.22 19.53 -2.32
N PHE A 263 4.55 18.99 -1.15
CA PHE A 263 3.86 17.84 -0.58
C PHE A 263 3.04 18.24 0.65
N VAL A 264 1.88 17.62 0.79
CA VAL A 264 0.99 17.79 1.93
C VAL A 264 0.44 16.44 2.35
N LEU A 265 0.03 16.34 3.61
CA LEU A 265 -0.80 15.25 4.07
C LEU A 265 -2.27 15.60 3.86
N GLY A 266 -3.00 14.71 3.19
CA GLY A 266 -4.42 14.82 2.92
C GLY A 266 -5.21 13.63 3.48
N PRO A 267 -6.44 13.42 3.01
CA PRO A 267 -7.28 12.31 3.40
C PRO A 267 -6.60 10.95 3.19
N SER A 268 -6.78 10.02 4.12
CA SER A 268 -6.20 8.68 4.04
C SER A 268 -6.80 7.89 2.88
N THR A 269 -5.93 7.25 2.11
CA THR A 269 -6.27 6.23 1.10
C THR A 269 -6.51 4.85 1.71
N ASP A 270 -6.53 4.73 3.05
CA ASP A 270 -6.80 3.48 3.75
C ASP A 270 -8.14 2.88 3.31
N ARG A 271 -8.08 1.66 2.78
CA ARG A 271 -9.17 1.06 2.00
C ARG A 271 -10.48 0.91 2.77
N PRO A 272 -10.51 0.55 4.07
CA PRO A 272 -11.73 0.51 4.87
C PRO A 272 -12.51 1.84 4.95
N PHE A 273 -11.94 2.99 4.58
CA PHE A 273 -12.69 4.25 4.44
C PHE A 273 -13.45 4.42 3.11
N TRP A 274 -13.14 3.59 2.11
CA TRP A 274 -13.61 3.78 0.74
C TRP A 274 -14.42 2.61 0.18
N VAL A 275 -14.09 1.38 0.58
CA VAL A 275 -14.69 0.18 -0.01
C VAL A 275 -16.07 -0.13 0.56
N ASP A 276 -16.80 -1.03 -0.10
CA ASP A 276 -18.07 -1.60 0.38
C ASP A 276 -19.16 -0.56 0.69
N GLY A 277 -19.23 0.46 -0.17
CA GLY A 277 -20.22 1.55 -0.08
C GLY A 277 -19.78 2.73 0.79
N ARG A 278 -18.68 2.59 1.53
CA ARG A 278 -18.18 3.62 2.47
C ARG A 278 -17.67 4.87 1.75
N GLY A 279 -17.25 4.75 0.49
CA GLY A 279 -16.89 5.89 -0.34
C GLY A 279 -18.03 6.89 -0.62
N ALA A 280 -19.30 6.47 -0.47
CA ALA A 280 -20.46 7.35 -0.62
C ALA A 280 -20.90 8.01 0.71
N LEU A 281 -20.34 7.57 1.84
CA LEU A 281 -20.65 8.13 3.15
C LEU A 281 -19.84 9.40 3.40
N ASP A 282 -20.44 10.35 4.13
CA ASP A 282 -19.72 11.48 4.67
C ASP A 282 -18.93 11.02 5.90
N LEU A 283 -17.66 10.73 5.70
CA LEU A 283 -16.76 10.20 6.71
C LEU A 283 -15.60 11.17 6.87
N ASP A 284 -15.19 11.38 8.12
CA ASP A 284 -13.89 11.96 8.42
C ASP A 284 -12.79 11.01 7.91
N ARG A 285 -12.04 11.47 6.91
CA ARG A 285 -10.95 10.73 6.28
C ARG A 285 -9.59 11.36 6.56
N GLY A 286 -9.52 12.34 7.45
CA GLY A 286 -8.31 13.07 7.77
C GLY A 286 -7.96 14.17 6.76
N PRO A 287 -6.74 14.73 6.84
CA PRO A 287 -5.64 14.30 7.73
C PRO A 287 -5.95 14.55 9.21
N TRP A 288 -5.28 13.79 10.10
CA TRP A 288 -5.45 13.91 11.56
C TRP A 288 -4.15 14.31 12.24
N ALA A 289 -4.21 15.19 13.24
CA ALA A 289 -3.02 15.68 13.93
C ALA A 289 -2.60 14.80 15.11
N SER A 290 -3.50 13.96 15.63
CA SER A 290 -3.25 13.12 16.80
C SER A 290 -3.77 11.69 16.64
N ALA A 291 -3.13 10.74 17.34
CA ALA A 291 -3.60 9.36 17.36
C ALA A 291 -5.05 9.26 17.87
N SER A 292 -5.42 10.12 18.82
CA SER A 292 -6.79 10.20 19.34
C SER A 292 -7.80 10.54 18.24
N GLU A 293 -7.51 11.54 17.40
CA GLU A 293 -8.35 11.90 16.25
C GLU A 293 -8.43 10.74 15.24
N TYR A 294 -7.28 10.16 14.88
CA TYR A 294 -7.19 9.03 13.95
C TYR A 294 -8.05 7.83 14.39
N PHE A 295 -7.88 7.35 15.63
CA PHE A 295 -8.67 6.23 16.15
C PHE A 295 -10.14 6.60 16.37
N SER A 296 -10.43 7.85 16.72
CA SER A 296 -11.80 8.33 16.82
C SER A 296 -12.50 8.30 15.47
N ALA A 297 -11.83 8.70 14.40
CA ALA A 297 -12.36 8.66 13.05
C ALA A 297 -12.67 7.23 12.59
N ILE A 298 -11.81 6.26 12.91
CA ILE A 298 -12.06 4.83 12.65
C ILE A 298 -13.32 4.34 13.39
N ALA A 299 -13.45 4.65 14.68
CA ALA A 299 -14.62 4.24 15.45
C ALA A 299 -15.91 4.89 14.92
N LYS A 300 -15.88 6.20 14.64
CA LYS A 300 -17.02 6.94 14.07
C LYS A 300 -17.40 6.43 12.69
N ARG A 301 -16.43 6.06 11.86
CA ARG A 301 -16.65 5.39 10.58
C ARG A 301 -17.46 4.11 10.76
N GLU A 302 -17.05 3.23 11.68
CA GLU A 302 -17.81 1.99 11.92
C GLU A 302 -19.22 2.28 12.43
N MET A 303 -19.40 3.25 13.33
CA MET A 303 -20.74 3.66 13.80
C MET A 303 -21.63 4.08 12.63
N GLU A 304 -21.11 4.90 11.72
CA GLU A 304 -21.87 5.39 10.56
C GLU A 304 -22.22 4.26 9.57
N CYS A 305 -21.28 3.33 9.37
CA CYS A 305 -21.52 2.16 8.55
C CYS A 305 -22.62 1.27 9.13
N ILE A 306 -22.63 1.04 10.45
CA ILE A 306 -23.67 0.25 11.13
C ILE A 306 -25.04 0.91 10.99
N ARG A 307 -25.11 2.24 11.18
CA ARG A 307 -26.35 3.02 11.04
C ARG A 307 -26.90 2.95 9.62
N THR A 308 -26.05 3.11 8.61
CA THR A 308 -26.47 3.13 7.20
C THR A 308 -26.78 1.72 6.66
N ALA A 309 -26.03 0.69 7.08
CA ALA A 309 -26.29 -0.69 6.69
C ALA A 309 -27.68 -1.18 7.12
N ALA A 310 -28.26 -0.60 8.18
CA ALA A 310 -29.63 -0.89 8.62
C ALA A 310 -30.71 -0.51 7.58
N GLN A 311 -30.40 0.39 6.63
CA GLN A 311 -31.36 0.88 5.64
C GLN A 311 -31.39 0.07 4.34
N ASN A 312 -30.35 -0.73 4.04
CA ASN A 312 -30.09 -1.24 2.69
C ASN A 312 -30.10 -2.78 2.50
N GLU A 313 -30.30 -3.60 3.55
CA GLU A 313 -30.27 -5.07 3.45
C GLU A 313 -31.44 -5.75 4.19
N PRO A 314 -32.43 -6.34 3.49
CA PRO A 314 -33.32 -7.33 4.07
C PRO A 314 -32.64 -8.70 4.06
N SER A 315 -32.40 -9.33 5.22
CA SER A 315 -31.79 -10.67 5.26
C SER A 315 -32.35 -11.61 6.35
N LEU A 316 -32.14 -12.90 6.09
CA LEU A 316 -33.04 -14.06 6.27
C LEU A 316 -32.84 -14.91 7.54
N MET A 317 -32.13 -14.45 8.56
CA MET A 317 -31.96 -15.23 9.81
C MET A 317 -31.96 -14.27 11.01
N ASP A 318 -33.04 -14.32 11.80
CA ASP A 318 -33.26 -13.53 13.01
C ASP A 318 -33.18 -14.46 14.22
N PHE A 319 -32.03 -14.44 14.89
CA PHE A 319 -31.88 -15.01 16.24
C PHE A 319 -31.34 -13.89 17.14
N GLY A 320 -32.22 -12.96 17.52
CA GLY A 320 -31.94 -11.98 18.58
C GLY A 320 -32.27 -10.51 18.29
N GLY A 321 -33.01 -10.19 17.22
CA GLY A 321 -33.38 -8.82 16.88
C GLY A 321 -32.18 -8.03 16.37
N LYS A 322 -32.11 -7.81 15.06
CA LYS A 322 -30.99 -7.08 14.41
C LYS A 322 -30.71 -5.71 15.02
N ASP A 323 -31.73 -5.05 15.56
CA ASP A 323 -31.60 -3.71 16.14
C ASP A 323 -30.88 -3.73 17.50
N THR A 324 -31.17 -4.72 18.34
CA THR A 324 -30.47 -4.92 19.62
C THR A 324 -28.97 -5.17 19.40
N ALA A 325 -28.60 -6.00 18.42
CA ALA A 325 -27.19 -6.27 18.10
C ALA A 325 -26.44 -5.03 17.58
N ARG A 326 -27.12 -4.18 16.78
CA ARG A 326 -26.56 -2.92 16.26
C ARG A 326 -26.35 -1.90 17.37
N GLU A 327 -27.36 -1.71 18.23
CA GLU A 327 -27.28 -0.80 19.37
C GLU A 327 -26.16 -1.21 20.33
N ILE A 328 -26.01 -2.52 20.59
CA ILE A 328 -24.88 -3.04 21.37
C ILE A 328 -23.55 -2.66 20.70
N HIS A 329 -23.40 -2.87 19.39
CA HIS A 329 -22.15 -2.53 18.70
C HIS A 329 -21.85 -1.02 18.75
N ILE A 330 -22.84 -0.17 18.51
CA ILE A 330 -22.70 1.29 18.62
C ILE A 330 -22.34 1.71 20.05
N ASN A 331 -22.95 1.10 21.06
CA ASN A 331 -22.64 1.36 22.47
C ASN A 331 -21.20 0.95 22.81
N LEU A 332 -20.72 -0.20 22.32
CA LEU A 332 -19.33 -0.62 22.48
C LEU A 332 -18.35 0.38 21.83
N LEU A 333 -18.66 0.89 20.64
CA LEU A 333 -17.84 1.92 19.99
C LEU A 333 -17.83 3.24 20.77
N ASN A 334 -18.96 3.64 21.37
CA ASN A 334 -19.00 4.80 22.28
C ASN A 334 -18.15 4.57 23.54
N GLN A 335 -18.19 3.37 24.12
CA GLN A 335 -17.33 3.03 25.26
C GLN A 335 -15.85 3.04 24.87
N PHE A 336 -15.50 2.52 23.69
CA PHE A 336 -14.16 2.61 23.13
C PHE A 336 -13.70 4.07 23.01
N LEU A 337 -14.52 4.96 22.45
CA LEU A 337 -14.22 6.38 22.36
C LEU A 337 -14.00 7.03 23.74
N ALA A 338 -14.79 6.63 24.75
CA ALA A 338 -14.66 7.16 26.11
C ALA A 338 -13.35 6.73 26.79
N ILE A 339 -12.87 5.51 26.53
CA ILE A 339 -11.62 5.00 27.11
C ILE A 339 -10.39 5.32 26.27
N LEU A 340 -10.55 5.71 25.00
CA LEU A 340 -9.47 5.92 24.04
C LEU A 340 -8.30 6.74 24.59
N PRO A 341 -8.51 7.90 25.24
CA PRO A 341 -7.40 8.71 25.76
C PRO A 341 -6.53 8.00 26.81
N TYR A 342 -7.07 6.98 27.47
CA TYR A 342 -6.41 6.24 28.56
C TYR A 342 -5.72 4.96 28.09
N ILE A 343 -6.07 4.45 26.90
CA ILE A 343 -5.53 3.21 26.35
C ILE A 343 -4.47 3.44 25.27
N LEU A 344 -4.32 4.68 24.78
CA LEU A 344 -3.28 5.01 23.81
C LEU A 344 -1.88 4.72 24.38
N PRO A 345 -0.99 4.06 23.60
CA PRO A 345 0.38 3.86 24.04
C PRO A 345 1.14 5.19 24.08
N SER A 346 2.40 5.15 24.53
CA SER A 346 3.25 6.34 24.57
C SER A 346 3.34 7.06 23.22
N GLN A 347 3.64 8.36 23.25
CA GLN A 347 3.75 9.19 22.05
C GLN A 347 4.72 8.61 21.02
N TYR A 348 5.79 7.95 21.47
CA TYR A 348 6.74 7.25 20.59
C TYR A 348 6.05 6.19 19.72
N PHE A 349 5.23 5.30 20.31
CA PHE A 349 4.51 4.28 19.55
C PHE A 349 3.39 4.88 18.70
N CYS A 350 2.79 5.96 19.18
CA CYS A 350 1.79 6.70 18.42
C CYS A 350 2.38 7.50 17.25
N SER A 351 3.71 7.69 17.15
CA SER A 351 4.31 8.54 16.12
C SER A 351 3.80 8.24 14.71
N PRO A 352 3.37 9.27 13.94
CA PRO A 352 2.92 9.05 12.57
C PRO A 352 4.12 8.63 11.72
N THR A 353 4.05 7.41 11.19
CA THR A 353 5.14 6.79 10.42
C THR A 353 4.65 6.47 9.03
N LEU A 354 5.47 6.48 7.99
CA LEU A 354 5.10 6.00 6.65
C LEU A 354 5.82 4.67 6.37
N LEU A 355 5.13 3.53 6.33
CA LEU A 355 5.73 2.24 5.95
C LEU A 355 5.00 1.58 4.78
N HIS A 356 5.71 0.71 4.07
CA HIS A 356 5.13 -0.09 2.99
C HIS A 356 4.19 -1.16 3.57
N GLN A 357 2.91 -1.15 3.17
CA GLN A 357 1.88 -2.00 3.80
C GLN A 357 1.84 -3.46 3.29
N ASP A 358 2.44 -3.73 2.12
CA ASP A 358 2.43 -5.06 1.48
C ASP A 358 3.83 -5.48 0.99
N LEU A 359 4.80 -5.42 1.90
CA LEU A 359 6.20 -5.70 1.54
C LEU A 359 6.49 -7.20 1.54
N HIS A 360 6.52 -7.78 0.34
CA HIS A 360 6.84 -9.20 0.12
C HIS A 360 7.79 -9.39 -1.07
N LEU A 361 8.32 -10.60 -1.24
CA LEU A 361 9.29 -10.97 -2.31
C LEU A 361 8.88 -10.49 -3.71
N GLU A 362 7.59 -10.54 -4.05
CA GLU A 362 7.09 -10.13 -5.36
C GLU A 362 7.08 -8.58 -5.56
N ASN A 363 7.21 -7.78 -4.50
CA ASN A 363 7.20 -6.31 -4.58
C ASN A 363 8.61 -5.70 -4.47
N ILE A 364 9.65 -6.53 -4.34
CA ILE A 364 11.04 -6.12 -4.24
C ILE A 364 11.78 -6.53 -5.51
N PHE A 365 12.53 -5.60 -6.09
CA PHE A 365 13.44 -5.84 -7.20
C PHE A 365 14.87 -5.64 -6.72
N VAL A 366 15.76 -6.52 -7.18
CA VAL A 366 17.19 -6.48 -6.88
C VAL A 366 18.02 -6.32 -8.14
N ASP A 367 19.21 -5.77 -7.98
CA ASP A 367 20.15 -5.57 -9.07
C ASP A 367 20.57 -6.89 -9.72
N SER A 368 20.71 -6.89 -11.05
CA SER A 368 21.02 -8.10 -11.83
C SER A 368 22.44 -8.62 -11.61
N ALA A 369 23.39 -7.75 -11.26
CA ALA A 369 24.76 -8.13 -10.97
C ALA A 369 24.98 -8.43 -9.48
N ASP A 370 24.22 -7.76 -8.60
CA ASP A 370 24.33 -7.90 -7.15
C ASP A 370 22.96 -8.01 -6.47
N PRO A 371 22.46 -9.24 -6.21
CA PRO A 371 21.13 -9.44 -5.62
C PRO A 371 21.02 -8.99 -4.15
N THR A 372 22.10 -8.44 -3.56
CA THR A 372 22.06 -7.83 -2.22
C THR A 372 21.61 -6.37 -2.24
N LYS A 373 21.57 -5.74 -3.43
CA LYS A 373 21.16 -4.36 -3.62
C LYS A 373 19.74 -4.29 -4.16
N ILE A 374 18.89 -3.53 -3.48
CA ILE A 374 17.52 -3.25 -3.92
C ILE A 374 17.57 -2.22 -5.05
N SER A 375 17.07 -2.59 -6.22
CA SER A 375 16.97 -1.72 -7.39
C SER A 375 15.59 -1.06 -7.53
N GLY A 376 14.57 -1.57 -6.84
CA GLY A 376 13.25 -0.96 -6.78
C GLY A 376 12.30 -1.64 -5.80
N ILE A 377 11.41 -0.87 -5.20
CA ILE A 377 10.25 -1.36 -4.46
C ILE A 377 9.00 -0.83 -5.15
N ILE A 378 8.07 -1.73 -5.46
CA ILE A 378 6.83 -1.42 -6.16
C ILE A 378 5.62 -1.56 -5.25
N ASP A 379 4.46 -1.12 -5.73
CA ASP A 379 3.15 -1.26 -5.08
C ASP A 379 2.93 -0.41 -3.82
N TRP A 380 3.32 0.86 -3.91
CA TRP A 380 3.06 1.90 -2.91
C TRP A 380 1.61 2.41 -2.92
N GLN A 381 0.70 1.70 -3.60
CA GLN A 381 -0.70 2.09 -3.65
C GLN A 381 -1.32 2.06 -2.25
N SER A 382 -2.17 3.04 -1.97
CA SER A 382 -2.88 3.14 -0.69
C SER A 382 -1.93 3.19 0.52
N THR A 383 -0.70 3.69 0.35
CA THR A 383 0.21 3.97 1.47
C THR A 383 -0.28 5.21 2.22
N TYR A 384 -0.23 5.16 3.55
CA TYR A 384 -0.63 6.25 4.43
C TYR A 384 0.24 6.25 5.68
N SER A 385 0.33 7.39 6.35
CA SER A 385 0.92 7.49 7.68
C SER A 385 -0.05 7.04 8.76
N ALA A 386 0.40 6.13 9.61
CA ALA A 386 -0.35 5.57 10.73
C ALA A 386 0.54 5.50 11.98
N PRO A 387 0.00 5.23 13.19
CA PRO A 387 0.80 4.96 14.37
C PRO A 387 1.84 3.86 14.11
N LEU A 388 3.08 4.07 14.54
CA LEU A 388 4.19 3.12 14.36
C LEU A 388 3.82 1.70 14.77
N PHE A 389 3.16 1.54 15.93
CA PHE A 389 2.79 0.22 16.46
C PHE A 389 1.79 -0.55 15.57
N MET A 390 1.01 0.14 14.73
CA MET A 390 0.08 -0.53 13.79
C MET A 390 0.77 -0.98 12.51
N GLN A 391 1.89 -0.35 12.16
CA GLN A 391 2.60 -0.59 10.90
C GLN A 391 3.80 -1.51 11.06
N ALA A 392 4.33 -1.62 12.27
CA ALA A 392 5.41 -2.56 12.58
C ALA A 392 4.90 -4.01 12.38
N ARG A 393 5.22 -4.58 11.22
CA ARG A 393 4.96 -5.98 10.88
C ARG A 393 6.29 -6.68 10.67
N PHE A 394 6.35 -7.97 10.94
CA PHE A 394 7.44 -8.79 10.40
C PHE A 394 7.24 -8.85 8.87
N PRO A 395 8.21 -8.40 8.06
CA PRO A 395 8.07 -8.47 6.62
C PRO A 395 7.94 -9.93 6.19
N SER A 396 6.93 -10.26 5.39
CA SER A 396 6.64 -11.65 5.00
C SER A 396 7.72 -12.26 4.09
N VAL A 397 8.72 -11.48 3.68
CA VAL A 397 9.95 -11.97 3.06
C VAL A 397 10.80 -12.81 4.01
N PHE A 398 10.58 -12.68 5.32
CA PHE A 398 11.30 -13.40 6.38
C PHE A 398 10.45 -14.43 7.11
N ASP A 399 9.16 -14.54 6.76
CA ASP A 399 8.29 -15.66 7.13
C ASP A 399 8.60 -16.87 6.24
#